data_AF-A0A5S3R7V2-F1
#
_entry.id   AF-A0A5S3R7V2-F1
#
_cell.length_a   1.000
_cell.length_b   1.000
_cell.length_c   1.000
_cell.angle_alpha   90.00
_cell.angle_beta   90.00
_cell.angle_gamma   90.00
#
_symmetry.space_group_name_H-M   'P 1'
#
loop_
_entity.id
_entity.type
_entity.pdbx_description
1 polymer ?
#
loop_
_entity_poly.entity_id
_entity_poly.type
_entity_poly.pdbx_seq_one_letter_code
_entity_poly.pdbx_strand_id
1 'polypeptide(L)'
;MNKKERRGIHKPVSYKIYPLFKYIFDSCTDVFSTQSFLANALIRESDLFIADEVEEIPAFHKSHLFEKMCDDIKTLDNPIHFEQTTDVYSTERIIELKKVMTEHNLKWNDDKISLMLRVLPNYTNFLSGFTNATIGQVVELAIANFINNCSEFQFKLIKMTFKNRIKQQSENK
;
A
#
# COMPACT_ATOMS: atom_id res chain seq x y z
N MET A 1 9.26 -12.46 -24.63
CA MET A 1 8.44 -13.54 -24.01
C MET A 1 6.98 -13.10 -24.02
N ASN A 2 6.11 -13.94 -24.58
CA ASN A 2 4.78 -13.56 -25.04
C ASN A 2 3.71 -14.09 -24.06
N LYS A 3 2.83 -13.21 -23.55
CA LYS A 3 1.41 -13.43 -23.22
C LYS A 3 0.96 -12.38 -22.21
N LYS A 4 0.03 -11.51 -22.62
CA LYS A 4 -0.89 -10.83 -21.71
C LYS A 4 -1.65 -11.92 -20.93
N GLU A 5 -1.13 -12.37 -19.79
CA GLU A 5 -1.88 -13.20 -18.86
C GLU A 5 -3.15 -12.43 -18.48
N ARG A 6 -4.30 -12.98 -18.89
CA ARG A 6 -5.59 -12.34 -18.66
C ARG A 6 -5.94 -12.50 -17.18
N ARG A 7 -5.72 -11.43 -16.41
CA ARG A 7 -6.01 -11.30 -14.97
C ARG A 7 -7.40 -11.78 -14.54
N GLY A 8 -8.38 -11.70 -15.45
CA GLY A 8 -9.75 -12.18 -15.22
C GLY A 8 -9.85 -13.68 -14.90
N ILE A 9 -8.82 -14.46 -15.23
CA ILE A 9 -8.80 -15.91 -15.05
C ILE A 9 -8.31 -16.31 -13.64
N HIS A 10 -7.52 -15.46 -12.97
CA HIS A 10 -6.95 -15.79 -11.66
C HIS A 10 -7.94 -15.52 -10.52
N LYS A 11 -8.07 -16.50 -9.62
CA LYS A 11 -8.90 -16.38 -8.41
C LYS A 11 -8.28 -15.34 -7.46
N PRO A 12 -9.11 -14.54 -6.76
CA PRO A 12 -8.62 -13.68 -5.69
C PRO A 12 -7.91 -14.51 -4.60
N VAL A 13 -6.76 -14.04 -4.15
CA VAL A 13 -6.02 -14.57 -3.01
C VAL A 13 -6.23 -13.63 -1.82
N SER A 14 -6.43 -14.19 -0.63
CA SER A 14 -6.60 -13.44 0.61
C SER A 14 -5.33 -13.50 1.44
N TYR A 15 -4.74 -12.34 1.74
CA TYR A 15 -3.59 -12.21 2.62
C TYR A 15 -4.02 -11.67 3.99
N LYS A 16 -3.55 -12.29 5.08
CA LYS A 16 -3.83 -11.83 6.45
C LYS A 16 -2.76 -10.85 6.90
N ILE A 17 -3.13 -9.59 7.07
CA ILE A 17 -2.21 -8.48 7.40
C ILE A 17 -2.76 -7.60 8.52
N TYR A 18 -1.90 -6.85 9.19
CA TYR A 18 -2.33 -5.88 10.20
C TYR A 18 -3.20 -4.76 9.61
N PRO A 19 -4.18 -4.24 10.38
CA PRO A 19 -5.08 -3.19 9.93
C PRO A 19 -4.39 -1.96 9.36
N LEU A 20 -3.26 -1.54 9.95
CA LEU A 20 -2.45 -0.42 9.46
C LEU A 20 -2.15 -0.56 7.97
N PHE A 21 -1.52 -1.67 7.56
CA PHE A 21 -1.08 -1.88 6.19
C PHE A 21 -2.25 -2.04 5.23
N LYS A 22 -3.38 -2.57 5.69
CA LYS A 22 -4.60 -2.61 4.89
C LYS A 22 -5.09 -1.19 4.57
N TYR A 23 -5.16 -0.32 5.56
CA TYR A 23 -5.60 1.07 5.37
C TYR A 23 -4.60 1.89 4.56
N ILE A 24 -3.31 1.66 4.74
CA ILE A 24 -2.27 2.26 3.90
C ILE A 24 -2.47 1.83 2.45
N PHE A 25 -2.61 0.53 2.20
CA PHE A 25 -2.78 0.00 0.86
C PHE A 25 -4.05 0.53 0.19
N ASP A 26 -5.17 0.57 0.91
CA ASP A 26 -6.42 1.15 0.37
C ASP A 26 -6.24 2.63 0.03
N SER A 27 -5.53 3.39 0.87
CA SER A 27 -5.23 4.81 0.60
C SER A 27 -4.33 4.98 -0.62
N CYS A 28 -3.34 4.11 -0.80
CA CYS A 28 -2.55 4.06 -2.03
C CYS A 28 -3.44 3.76 -3.24
N THR A 29 -4.37 2.80 -3.13
CA THR A 29 -5.26 2.49 -4.26
C THR A 29 -6.15 3.66 -4.62
N ASP A 30 -6.62 4.46 -3.67
CA ASP A 30 -7.43 5.65 -3.97
C ASP A 30 -6.61 6.71 -4.72
N VAL A 31 -5.38 6.99 -4.23
CA VAL A 31 -4.46 7.98 -4.81
C VAL A 31 -4.03 7.58 -6.23
N PHE A 32 -3.68 6.31 -6.43
CA PHE A 32 -3.15 5.83 -7.70
C PHE A 32 -4.21 5.21 -8.61
N SER A 33 -5.50 5.18 -8.26
CA SER A 33 -6.51 4.58 -9.14
C SER A 33 -6.79 5.46 -10.36
N THR A 34 -6.92 4.82 -11.51
CA THR A 34 -7.33 5.42 -12.79
C THR A 34 -8.70 6.13 -12.75
N GLN A 35 -9.44 6.04 -11.64
CA GLN A 35 -10.83 6.50 -11.53
C GLN A 35 -11.07 7.57 -10.47
N SER A 36 -10.04 8.07 -9.78
CA SER A 36 -10.28 9.05 -8.73
C SER A 36 -10.37 10.49 -9.27
N PHE A 37 -11.39 10.75 -10.11
CA PHE A 37 -11.79 12.11 -10.48
C PHE A 37 -11.98 12.98 -9.23
N LEU A 38 -12.48 12.38 -8.14
CA LEU A 38 -12.69 13.05 -6.86
C LEU A 38 -11.39 13.33 -6.10
N ALA A 39 -10.39 12.42 -6.07
CA ALA A 39 -9.09 12.75 -5.49
C ALA A 39 -8.41 13.83 -6.33
N ASN A 40 -8.43 13.72 -7.65
CA ASN A 40 -7.84 14.75 -8.52
C ASN A 40 -8.51 16.13 -8.32
N ALA A 41 -9.83 16.17 -8.12
CA ALA A 41 -10.55 17.41 -7.81
C ALA A 41 -10.21 17.95 -6.42
N LEU A 42 -10.19 17.10 -5.38
CA LEU A 42 -9.85 17.51 -4.01
C LEU A 42 -8.39 17.96 -3.86
N ILE A 43 -7.48 17.38 -4.64
CA ILE A 43 -6.07 17.76 -4.68
C ILE A 43 -5.93 19.15 -5.29
N ARG A 44 -6.64 19.43 -6.41
CA ARG A 44 -6.65 20.75 -7.07
C ARG A 44 -7.27 21.84 -6.20
N GLU A 45 -8.31 21.54 -5.44
CA GLU A 45 -9.02 22.49 -4.56
C GLU A 45 -8.27 22.80 -3.27
N SER A 46 -7.28 21.99 -2.87
CA SER A 46 -6.70 22.09 -1.54
C SER A 46 -5.68 23.22 -1.35
N ASP A 47 -5.38 24.06 -2.36
CA ASP A 47 -4.29 25.06 -2.41
C ASP A 47 -2.88 24.52 -2.05
N LEU A 48 -2.79 23.25 -1.67
CA LEU A 48 -1.61 22.59 -1.10
C LEU A 48 -0.73 21.92 -2.17
N PHE A 49 -1.22 21.81 -3.41
CA PHE A 49 -0.61 21.02 -4.46
C PHE A 49 -0.55 21.79 -5.79
N ILE A 50 0.61 21.77 -6.42
CA ILE A 50 0.80 22.35 -7.75
C ILE A 50 0.15 21.40 -8.75
N ALA A 51 -0.71 21.92 -9.64
CA ALA A 51 -1.49 21.11 -10.59
C ALA A 51 -0.63 20.11 -11.40
N ASP A 52 0.59 20.52 -11.76
CA ASP A 52 1.55 19.72 -12.53
C ASP A 52 1.99 18.45 -11.78
N GLU A 53 2.23 18.52 -10.47
CA GLU A 53 2.63 17.34 -9.67
C GLU A 53 1.51 16.28 -9.60
N VAL A 54 0.25 16.72 -9.67
CA VAL A 54 -0.93 15.83 -9.65
C VAL A 54 -1.06 15.07 -10.97
N GLU A 55 -0.78 15.73 -12.09
CA GLU A 55 -0.90 15.14 -13.43
C GLU A 55 0.20 14.10 -13.70
N GLU A 56 1.32 14.15 -12.97
CA GLU A 56 2.40 13.17 -13.03
C GLU A 56 2.13 11.87 -12.26
N ILE A 57 1.04 11.78 -11.47
CA ILE A 57 0.73 10.57 -10.72
C ILE A 57 0.34 9.44 -11.68
N PRO A 58 1.09 8.33 -11.71
CA PRO A 58 0.76 7.20 -12.57
C PRO A 58 -0.53 6.51 -12.11
N ALA A 59 -1.42 6.24 -13.05
CA ALA A 59 -2.66 5.51 -12.77
C ALA A 59 -2.43 3.99 -12.85
N PHE A 60 -2.75 3.28 -11.77
CA PHE A 60 -2.66 1.83 -11.67
C PHE A 60 -4.01 1.19 -11.34
N HIS A 61 -4.26 0.00 -11.90
CA HIS A 61 -5.23 -0.90 -11.29
C HIS A 61 -4.69 -1.42 -9.96
N LYS A 62 -5.57 -1.66 -8.99
CA LYS A 62 -5.24 -2.19 -7.65
C LYS A 62 -4.23 -3.35 -7.66
N SER A 63 -4.43 -4.33 -8.54
CA SER A 63 -3.52 -5.46 -8.69
C SER A 63 -2.15 -5.06 -9.25
N HIS A 64 -2.11 -4.16 -10.23
CA HIS A 64 -0.85 -3.63 -10.78
C HIS A 64 -0.07 -2.84 -9.73
N LEU A 65 -0.75 -2.02 -8.93
CA LEU A 65 -0.11 -1.27 -7.87
C LEU A 65 0.57 -2.21 -6.86
N PHE A 66 -0.14 -3.27 -6.45
CA PHE A 66 0.44 -4.26 -5.55
C PHE A 66 1.63 -5.00 -6.17
N GLU A 67 1.53 -5.40 -7.43
CA GLU A 67 2.64 -6.05 -8.16
C GLU A 67 3.86 -5.13 -8.24
N LYS A 68 3.66 -3.83 -8.48
CA LYS A 68 4.73 -2.83 -8.41
C LYS A 68 5.38 -2.78 -7.02
N MET A 69 4.60 -2.76 -5.94
CA MET A 69 5.13 -2.81 -4.58
C MET A 69 5.96 -4.08 -4.35
N CYS A 70 5.55 -5.23 -4.90
CA CYS A 70 6.33 -6.46 -4.86
C CYS A 70 7.61 -6.38 -5.70
N ASP A 71 7.59 -5.71 -6.85
CA ASP A 71 8.79 -5.51 -7.66
C ASP A 71 9.79 -4.59 -6.96
N ASP A 72 9.32 -3.56 -6.25
CA ASP A 72 10.18 -2.63 -5.48
C ASP A 72 10.94 -3.34 -4.34
N ILE A 73 10.40 -4.43 -3.78
CA ILE A 73 11.13 -5.23 -2.77
C ILE A 73 12.03 -6.31 -3.39
N LYS A 74 11.84 -6.67 -4.66
CA LYS A 74 12.78 -7.57 -5.37
C LYS A 74 14.13 -6.91 -5.64
N THR A 75 14.16 -5.58 -5.71
CA THR A 75 15.37 -4.80 -5.98
C THR A 75 16.22 -4.53 -4.74
N LEU A 76 15.79 -4.98 -3.56
CA LEU A 76 16.58 -4.86 -2.33
C LEU A 76 17.80 -5.80 -2.40
N ASP A 77 18.89 -5.42 -1.73
CA ASP A 77 20.16 -6.17 -1.76
C ASP A 77 20.04 -7.61 -1.22
N ASN A 78 19.04 -7.89 -0.38
CA ASN A 78 18.73 -9.22 0.16
C ASN A 78 17.21 -9.45 0.23
N PRO A 79 16.54 -9.69 -0.91
CA PRO A 79 15.09 -9.63 -1.01
C PRO A 79 14.39 -10.82 -0.36
N ILE A 80 15.10 -11.83 0.13
CA ILE A 80 14.53 -13.06 0.73
C ILE A 80 14.71 -13.09 2.26
N HIS A 81 15.58 -12.22 2.80
CA HIS A 81 15.91 -12.18 4.23
C HIS A 81 15.07 -11.12 4.96
N PHE A 82 13.88 -11.51 5.40
CA PHE A 82 12.91 -10.61 6.04
C PHE A 82 13.46 -9.85 7.25
N GLU A 83 14.23 -10.52 8.13
CA GLU A 83 14.75 -9.94 9.37
C GLU A 83 15.63 -8.70 9.12
N GLN A 84 16.37 -8.68 8.01
CA GLN A 84 17.24 -7.57 7.61
C GLN A 84 16.47 -6.37 7.02
N THR A 85 15.15 -6.50 6.90
CA THR A 85 14.28 -5.48 6.29
C THR A 85 13.20 -4.97 7.25
N THR A 86 13.21 -5.41 8.51
CA THR A 86 12.18 -5.04 9.50
C THR A 86 12.23 -3.57 9.93
N ASP A 87 13.36 -2.90 9.73
CA ASP A 87 13.55 -1.46 10.00
C ASP A 87 12.57 -0.57 9.24
N VAL A 88 12.04 -1.05 8.10
CA VAL A 88 11.02 -0.33 7.32
C VAL A 88 9.73 -0.04 8.08
N TYR A 89 9.43 -0.80 9.14
CA TYR A 89 8.25 -0.57 10.00
C TYR A 89 8.45 0.56 11.01
N SER A 90 9.68 1.01 11.18
CA SER A 90 10.11 2.01 12.15
C SER A 90 10.54 3.31 11.49
N THR A 91 10.30 3.47 10.19
CA THR A 91 10.55 4.73 9.49
C THR A 91 9.59 5.82 9.95
N GLU A 92 10.03 7.07 9.83
CA GLU A 92 9.25 8.25 10.20
C GLU A 92 7.85 8.22 9.56
N ARG A 93 7.78 7.94 8.25
CA ARG A 93 6.51 7.87 7.51
C ARG A 93 5.53 6.83 8.07
N ILE A 94 6.01 5.64 8.45
CA ILE A 94 5.16 4.61 9.05
C ILE A 94 4.77 4.99 10.49
N ILE A 95 5.68 5.60 11.25
CA ILE A 95 5.39 6.12 12.60
C ILE A 95 4.29 7.20 12.55
N GLU A 96 4.35 8.11 11.59
CA GLU A 96 3.32 9.12 11.40
C GLU A 96 1.93 8.51 11.14
N LEU A 97 1.87 7.48 10.29
CA LEU A 97 0.61 6.79 9.98
C LEU A 97 0.07 6.01 11.19
N LYS A 98 0.96 5.39 11.99
CA LYS A 98 0.60 4.76 13.28
C LYS A 98 0.02 5.80 14.26
N LYS A 99 0.61 6.99 14.30
CA LYS A 99 0.13 8.09 15.16
C LYS A 99 -1.29 8.50 14.77
N VAL A 100 -1.58 8.66 13.48
CA VAL A 100 -2.92 8.99 12.99
C VAL A 100 -3.97 7.95 13.44
N MET A 101 -3.67 6.65 13.40
CA MET A 101 -4.60 5.64 13.93
C MET A 101 -4.84 5.80 15.43
N THR A 102 -3.75 6.05 16.17
CA THR A 102 -3.79 6.18 17.64
C THR A 102 -4.57 7.41 18.08
N GLU A 103 -4.40 8.53 17.37
CA GLU A 103 -5.17 9.78 17.59
C GLU A 103 -6.68 9.58 17.43
N HIS A 104 -7.09 8.61 16.61
CA HIS A 104 -8.49 8.24 16.37
C HIS A 104 -8.93 7.00 17.17
N ASN A 105 -8.21 6.63 18.23
CA ASN A 105 -8.48 5.47 19.09
C ASN A 105 -8.58 4.12 18.33
N LEU A 106 -7.92 4.01 17.18
CA LEU A 106 -7.81 2.76 16.43
C LEU A 106 -6.46 2.09 16.72
N LYS A 107 -6.51 0.79 17.02
CA LYS A 107 -5.29 -0.01 17.18
C LYS A 107 -4.75 -0.41 15.81
N TRP A 108 -3.47 -0.14 15.59
CA TRP A 108 -2.77 -0.46 14.35
C TRP A 108 -2.40 -1.95 14.24
N ASN A 109 -2.33 -2.65 15.38
CA ASN A 109 -1.93 -4.06 15.54
C ASN A 109 -3.04 -4.97 16.09
N ASP A 110 -4.31 -4.60 15.88
CA ASP A 110 -5.44 -5.50 16.12
C ASP A 110 -5.36 -6.78 15.26
N ASP A 111 -6.32 -7.67 15.43
CA ASP A 111 -6.43 -8.91 14.68
C ASP A 111 -6.21 -8.72 13.18
N LYS A 112 -5.39 -9.60 12.60
CA LYS A 112 -5.05 -9.53 11.17
C LYS A 112 -6.32 -9.62 10.32
N ILE A 113 -6.50 -8.65 9.45
CA ILE A 113 -7.62 -8.57 8.51
C ILE A 113 -7.23 -9.05 7.12
N SER A 114 -8.24 -9.43 6.32
CA SER A 114 -8.03 -9.97 4.98
C SER A 114 -7.85 -8.85 3.94
N LEU A 115 -6.73 -8.89 3.22
CA LEU A 115 -6.50 -8.16 1.98
C LEU A 115 -6.71 -9.09 0.80
N MET A 116 -7.79 -8.90 0.03
CA MET A 116 -8.08 -9.69 -1.17
C MET A 116 -7.53 -9.02 -2.43
N LEU A 117 -6.71 -9.76 -3.18
CA LEU A 117 -6.06 -9.30 -4.41
C LEU A 117 -6.06 -10.40 -5.47
N ARG A 118 -6.16 -10.01 -6.75
CA ARG A 118 -5.89 -10.90 -7.88
C ARG A 118 -4.50 -10.59 -8.40
N VAL A 119 -3.55 -11.48 -8.18
CA VAL A 119 -2.14 -11.28 -8.54
C VAL A 119 -1.69 -12.39 -9.47
N LEU A 120 -0.70 -12.10 -10.32
CA LEU A 120 -0.13 -13.14 -11.19
C LEU A 120 0.64 -14.20 -10.37
N PRO A 121 0.69 -15.47 -10.83
CA PRO A 121 1.30 -16.57 -10.06
C PRO A 121 2.78 -16.38 -9.72
N ASN A 122 3.54 -15.66 -10.55
CA ASN A 122 4.94 -15.35 -10.28
C ASN A 122 5.09 -14.50 -9.00
N TYR A 123 4.16 -13.58 -8.71
CA TYR A 123 4.18 -12.79 -7.48
C TYR A 123 3.75 -13.62 -6.28
N THR A 124 2.80 -14.55 -6.42
CA THR A 124 2.47 -15.46 -5.31
C THR A 124 3.66 -16.33 -4.93
N ASN A 125 4.39 -16.84 -5.91
CA ASN A 125 5.58 -17.66 -5.70
C ASN A 125 6.71 -16.83 -5.06
N PHE A 126 6.90 -15.59 -5.51
CA PHE A 126 7.87 -14.67 -4.92
C PHE A 126 7.56 -14.40 -3.45
N LEU A 127 6.31 -14.07 -3.11
CA LEU A 127 5.91 -13.81 -1.71
C LEU A 127 6.11 -15.03 -0.81
N SER A 128 5.88 -16.24 -1.33
CA SER A 128 6.11 -17.48 -0.58
C SER A 128 7.60 -17.87 -0.47
N GLY A 129 8.48 -17.21 -1.22
CA GLY A 129 9.91 -17.51 -1.25
C GLY A 129 10.70 -16.93 -0.07
N PHE A 130 10.09 -16.04 0.73
CA PHE A 130 10.75 -15.41 1.88
C PHE A 130 10.96 -16.41 3.01
N THR A 131 12.19 -16.48 3.51
CA THR A 131 12.53 -17.29 4.70
C THR A 131 12.15 -16.54 5.98
N ASN A 132 11.69 -17.27 7.01
CA ASN A 132 11.36 -16.74 8.34
C ASN A 132 10.24 -15.67 8.37
N ALA A 133 9.38 -15.60 7.35
CA ALA A 133 8.26 -14.68 7.32
C ALA A 133 6.99 -15.36 6.82
N THR A 134 5.85 -14.94 7.35
CA THR A 134 4.54 -15.27 6.77
C THR A 134 4.33 -14.44 5.50
N ILE A 135 3.58 -14.98 4.53
CA ILE A 135 3.20 -14.23 3.30
C ILE A 135 2.56 -12.87 3.67
N GLY A 136 1.76 -12.82 4.74
CA GLY A 136 1.19 -11.57 5.24
C GLY A 136 2.24 -10.54 5.65
N GLN A 137 3.29 -10.95 6.36
CA GLN A 137 4.39 -10.05 6.72
C GLN A 137 5.16 -9.55 5.49
N VAL A 138 5.33 -10.39 4.47
CA VAL A 138 5.97 -9.97 3.21
C VAL A 138 5.11 -8.94 2.46
N VAL A 139 3.79 -9.11 2.49
CA VAL A 139 2.83 -8.12 1.95
C VAL A 139 2.94 -6.79 2.70
N GLU A 140 3.01 -6.83 4.03
CA GLU A 140 3.19 -5.65 4.88
C GLU A 140 4.51 -4.93 4.56
N LEU A 141 5.60 -5.70 4.37
CA LEU A 141 6.91 -5.21 3.95
C LEU A 141 6.84 -4.50 2.59
N ALA A 142 6.17 -5.11 1.60
CA ALA A 142 5.99 -4.50 0.28
C ALA A 142 5.30 -3.14 0.36
N ILE A 143 4.23 -3.05 1.17
CA ILE A 143 3.48 -1.82 1.39
C ILE A 143 4.34 -0.77 2.11
N ALA A 144 5.05 -1.18 3.17
CA ALA A 144 5.92 -0.28 3.94
C ALA A 144 7.07 0.28 3.08
N ASN A 145 7.73 -0.58 2.31
CA ASN A 145 8.80 -0.20 1.41
C ASN A 145 8.32 0.82 0.36
N PHE A 146 7.12 0.64 -0.19
CA PHE A 146 6.54 1.60 -1.11
C PHE A 146 6.31 2.98 -0.47
N ILE A 147 5.79 3.02 0.77
CA ILE A 147 5.60 4.28 1.51
C ILE A 147 6.93 4.97 1.80
N ASN A 148 7.99 4.21 2.07
CA ASN A 148 9.30 4.79 2.35
C ASN A 148 9.97 5.38 1.12
N ASN A 149 9.70 4.82 -0.07
CA ASN A 149 10.37 5.21 -1.31
C ASN A 149 9.53 6.10 -2.24
N CYS A 150 8.24 6.32 -1.95
CA CYS A 150 7.42 7.23 -2.76
C CYS A 150 7.89 8.69 -2.60
N SER A 151 7.54 9.57 -3.55
CA SER A 151 7.91 10.98 -3.45
C SER A 151 7.23 11.66 -2.25
N GLU A 152 7.82 12.74 -1.73
CA GLU A 152 7.20 13.53 -0.65
C GLU A 152 5.77 13.97 -0.99
N PHE A 153 5.56 14.37 -2.24
CA PHE A 153 4.25 14.72 -2.77
C PHE A 153 3.27 13.53 -2.70
N GLN A 154 3.67 12.36 -3.22
CA GLN A 154 2.84 11.15 -3.16
C GLN A 154 2.53 10.75 -1.71
N PHE A 155 3.51 10.85 -0.82
CA PHE A 155 3.32 10.54 0.59
C PHE A 155 2.30 11.47 1.25
N LYS A 156 2.36 12.78 1.00
CA LYS A 156 1.36 13.75 1.51
C LYS A 156 -0.06 13.38 1.08
N LEU A 157 -0.25 13.00 -0.20
CA LEU A 157 -1.55 12.58 -0.71
C LEU A 157 -2.06 11.29 -0.06
N ILE A 158 -1.18 10.30 0.07
CA ILE A 158 -1.51 9.04 0.75
C ILE A 158 -1.87 9.32 2.21
N LYS A 159 -1.10 10.15 2.92
CA LYS A 159 -1.34 10.50 4.33
C LYS A 159 -2.67 11.24 4.52
N MET A 160 -3.00 12.18 3.63
CA MET A 160 -4.30 12.88 3.66
C MET A 160 -5.46 11.90 3.46
N THR A 161 -5.36 11.04 2.45
CA THR A 161 -6.37 10.02 2.13
C THR A 161 -6.52 9.02 3.29
N PHE A 162 -5.41 8.58 3.86
CA PHE A 162 -5.35 7.72 5.03
C PHE A 162 -6.04 8.36 6.23
N LYS A 163 -5.74 9.63 6.55
CA LYS A 163 -6.39 10.35 7.66
C LYS A 163 -7.90 10.43 7.50
N ASN A 164 -8.39 10.75 6.31
CA ASN A 164 -9.83 10.79 6.03
C ASN A 164 -10.48 9.41 6.21
N ARG A 165 -9.82 8.35 5.73
CA ARG A 165 -10.29 6.96 5.90
C ARG A 165 -10.33 6.54 7.37
N ILE A 166 -9.30 6.85 8.14
CA ILE A 166 -9.23 6.56 9.58
C ILE A 166 -10.33 7.30 10.34
N LYS A 167 -10.56 8.58 10.03
CA LYS A 167 -11.65 9.36 10.60
C LYS A 167 -13.02 8.71 10.36
N GLN A 168 -13.32 8.36 9.11
CA GLN A 168 -14.57 7.66 8.77
C GLN A 168 -14.72 6.32 9.49
N GLN A 169 -13.64 5.56 9.66
CA GLN A 169 -13.69 4.30 10.41
C GLN A 169 -13.92 4.51 11.91
N SER A 170 -13.39 5.59 12.49
CA SER A 170 -13.65 5.93 13.90
C SER A 170 -15.09 6.40 14.15
N GLU A 171 -15.71 7.08 13.17
CA GLU A 171 -17.09 7.59 13.27
C GLU A 171 -18.17 6.50 13.08
N ASN A 172 -17.81 5.38 12.45
CA ASN A 172 -18.71 4.25 12.21
C ASN A 172 -18.62 3.15 13.28
N LYS A 173 -17.86 3.36 14.36
CA LYS A 173 -17.75 2.47 15.53
C LYS A 173 -18.56 3.02 16.70
#